data_AF-A0A841YFE6-F1
#
_entry.id   AF-A0A841YFE6-F1
#
_cell.length_a   1.000
_cell.length_b   1.000
_cell.length_c   1.000
_cell.angle_alpha   90.00
_cell.angle_beta   90.00
_cell.angle_gamma   90.00
#
_symmetry.space_group_name_H-M   'P 1'
#
loop_
_entity.id
_entity.type
_entity.pdbx_description
1 polymer ?
#
loop_
_entity_poly.entity_id
_entity_poly.type
_entity_poly.pdbx_seq_one_letter_code
_entity_poly.pdbx_strand_id
1 'polypeptide(L)'
;MNIIIALIPALLWGIMPLIITKVGGTARQQTMGVTLGAFGFALIVFAFRKPDFTVETLVVSFITGCLWSVGQMFQLQSFKIIGVSKAMPISTGMQLVGTTLCGVLLFHEWDTLIRLILGFSALILIIGGIFLTSYAEQQVDGEKTLSRGLVLLTISSLGYISYVVVIQGFHINGFDAILPQAVGMVLSAYLLTFNGKEKRFTKRTWLIMIPGMIWAGGNLAMLYANGLVGVATGFSLSQLGVVISTLGGILILGEKKTKKEMAFVIIGVILVVIGGVLIGVTKGI
;
A
#
# COMPACT_ATOMS: atom_id res chain seq x y z
N MET A 1 -0.19 -7.25 -24.77
CA MET A 1 0.08 -5.85 -24.40
C MET A 1 -0.62 -5.45 -23.09
N ASN A 2 -1.90 -5.80 -22.90
CA ASN A 2 -2.69 -5.39 -21.73
C ASN A 2 -2.15 -5.91 -20.37
N ILE A 3 -1.58 -7.12 -20.33
CA ILE A 3 -0.99 -7.69 -19.10
C ILE A 3 0.25 -6.90 -18.64
N ILE A 4 1.07 -6.41 -19.57
CA ILE A 4 2.27 -5.62 -19.23
C ILE A 4 1.86 -4.33 -18.52
N ILE A 5 0.79 -3.68 -19.00
CA ILE A 5 0.25 -2.46 -18.40
C ILE A 5 -0.27 -2.75 -16.98
N ALA A 6 -0.92 -3.90 -16.78
CA ALA A 6 -1.41 -4.31 -15.46
C ALA A 6 -0.31 -4.70 -14.46
N LEU A 7 0.93 -4.91 -14.92
CA LEU A 7 2.10 -5.10 -14.05
C LEU A 7 2.78 -3.77 -13.63
N ILE A 8 2.45 -2.66 -14.29
CA ILE A 8 3.04 -1.34 -13.96
C ILE A 8 2.77 -0.95 -12.50
N PRO A 9 1.55 -1.08 -11.94
CA PRO A 9 1.31 -0.77 -10.53
C PRO A 9 2.17 -1.60 -9.58
N ALA A 10 2.32 -2.90 -9.84
CA ALA A 10 3.18 -3.78 -9.05
C ALA A 10 4.64 -3.31 -9.05
N LEU A 11 5.16 -2.93 -10.23
CA LEU A 11 6.52 -2.42 -10.35
C LEU A 11 6.71 -1.12 -9.56
N LEU A 12 5.82 -0.15 -9.76
CA LEU A 12 5.92 1.17 -9.14
C LEU A 12 5.76 1.09 -7.61
N TRP A 13 4.72 0.42 -7.12
CA TRP A 13 4.50 0.25 -5.69
C TRP A 13 5.51 -0.68 -5.02
N GLY A 14 6.05 -1.67 -5.73
CA GLY A 14 7.11 -2.54 -5.23
C GLY A 14 8.46 -1.83 -5.07
N ILE A 15 8.80 -0.91 -5.97
CA ILE A 15 10.06 -0.16 -5.92
C ILE A 15 10.01 1.00 -4.92
N MET A 16 8.84 1.63 -4.74
CA MET A 16 8.68 2.82 -3.90
C MET A 16 9.24 2.65 -2.46
N PRO A 17 8.91 1.59 -1.69
CA PRO A 17 9.47 1.36 -0.36
C PRO A 17 11.00 1.29 -0.33
N LEU A 18 11.60 0.75 -1.40
CA LEU A 18 13.05 0.59 -1.53
C LEU A 18 13.72 1.95 -1.69
N ILE A 19 13.19 2.80 -2.56
CA ILE A 19 13.73 4.15 -2.78
C ILE A 19 13.58 4.98 -1.50
N ILE A 20 12.40 4.97 -0.86
CA ILE A 20 12.16 5.73 0.38
C ILE A 20 13.15 5.33 1.47
N THR A 21 13.36 4.02 1.64
CA THR A 21 14.26 3.51 2.68
C THR A 21 15.72 3.79 2.34
N LYS A 22 16.11 3.71 1.06
CA LYS A 22 17.47 4.02 0.59
C LYS A 22 17.82 5.50 0.75
N VAL A 23 16.88 6.41 0.44
CA VAL A 23 17.06 7.86 0.68
C VAL A 23 17.12 8.17 2.18
N GLY A 24 16.39 7.41 2.98
CA GLY A 24 16.35 7.55 4.44
C GLY A 24 15.63 8.82 4.88
N GLY A 25 16.11 9.43 5.97
CA GLY A 25 15.41 10.57 6.59
C GLY A 25 14.44 10.13 7.67
N THR A 26 13.81 11.08 8.36
CA THR A 26 12.82 10.78 9.42
C THR A 26 11.49 10.38 8.82
N ALA A 27 10.61 9.72 9.59
CA ALA A 27 9.28 9.38 9.09
C ALA A 27 8.51 10.65 8.67
N ARG A 28 8.72 11.78 9.37
CA ARG A 28 8.17 13.09 8.98
C ARG A 28 8.61 13.52 7.58
N GLN A 29 9.91 13.47 7.31
CA GLN A 29 10.47 13.86 6.02
C GLN A 29 9.97 12.93 4.91
N GLN A 30 9.88 11.63 5.20
CA GLN A 30 9.42 10.63 4.25
C GLN A 30 7.93 10.81 3.93
N THR A 31 7.05 10.92 4.94
CA THR A 31 5.62 11.15 4.73
C THR A 31 5.38 12.43 3.94
N MET A 32 5.99 13.54 4.34
CA MET A 32 5.84 14.81 3.62
C MET A 32 6.35 14.77 2.19
N GLY A 33 7.51 14.15 1.96
CA GLY A 33 8.06 14.00 0.61
C GLY A 33 7.11 13.22 -0.29
N VAL A 34 6.58 12.09 0.21
CA VAL A 34 5.66 11.24 -0.56
C VAL A 34 4.38 12.00 -0.90
N THR A 35 3.77 12.69 0.07
CA THR A 35 2.53 13.44 -0.18
C THR A 35 2.73 14.62 -1.11
N LEU A 36 3.85 15.35 -1.00
CA LEU A 36 4.18 16.44 -1.93
C LEU A 36 4.44 15.93 -3.35
N GLY A 37 5.11 14.78 -3.48
CA GLY A 37 5.31 14.13 -4.77
C GLY A 37 4.00 13.70 -5.42
N ALA A 38 3.10 13.08 -4.63
CA ALA A 38 1.77 12.71 -5.10
C ALA A 38 0.93 13.92 -5.50
N PHE A 39 1.00 15.02 -4.74
CA PHE A 39 0.35 16.28 -5.09
C PHE A 39 0.91 16.92 -6.35
N GLY A 40 2.23 16.95 -6.52
CA GLY A 40 2.85 17.41 -7.76
C GLY A 40 2.37 16.59 -8.97
N PHE A 41 2.28 15.28 -8.83
CA PHE A 41 1.73 14.40 -9.86
C PHE A 41 0.24 14.69 -10.13
N ALA A 42 -0.56 14.89 -9.09
CA ALA A 42 -1.98 15.24 -9.21
C ALA A 42 -2.21 16.53 -9.99
N LEU A 43 -1.37 17.56 -9.77
CA LEU A 43 -1.42 18.80 -10.55
C LEU A 43 -1.10 18.58 -12.03
N ILE A 44 -0.14 17.69 -12.33
CA ILE A 44 0.17 17.32 -13.72
C ILE A 44 -1.06 16.66 -14.35
N VAL A 45 -1.67 15.66 -13.70
CA VAL A 45 -2.87 14.99 -14.23
C VAL A 45 -4.01 15.97 -14.43
N PHE A 46 -4.25 16.87 -13.47
CA PHE A 46 -5.29 17.89 -13.53
C PHE A 46 -5.11 18.84 -14.73
N ALA A 47 -3.88 19.15 -15.13
CA ALA A 47 -3.62 19.98 -16.30
C ALA A 47 -4.07 19.33 -17.62
N PHE A 48 -4.09 17.98 -17.70
CA PHE A 48 -4.47 17.23 -18.90
C PHE A 48 -5.89 16.65 -18.85
N ARG A 49 -6.49 16.53 -17.66
CA ARG A 49 -7.82 15.98 -17.47
C ARG A 49 -8.62 16.88 -16.54
N LYS A 50 -9.71 17.44 -17.06
CA LYS A 50 -10.69 18.17 -16.24
C LYS A 50 -11.53 17.17 -15.44
N PRO A 51 -11.44 17.15 -14.10
CA PRO A 51 -12.28 16.32 -13.26
C PRO A 51 -13.67 16.93 -13.09
N ASP A 52 -14.64 16.09 -12.78
CA ASP A 52 -15.99 16.53 -12.41
C ASP A 52 -16.10 16.64 -10.88
N PHE A 53 -16.06 17.87 -10.38
CA PHE A 53 -16.05 18.14 -8.95
C PHE A 53 -17.46 18.41 -8.42
N THR A 54 -18.03 17.41 -7.77
CA THR A 54 -19.16 17.57 -6.86
C THR A 54 -18.64 17.86 -5.44
N VAL A 55 -19.48 18.45 -4.59
CA VAL A 55 -19.14 18.64 -3.16
C VAL A 55 -18.81 17.31 -2.49
N GLU A 56 -19.53 16.25 -2.84
CA GLU A 56 -19.29 14.90 -2.34
C GLU A 56 -17.90 14.40 -2.73
N THR A 57 -17.55 14.45 -4.03
CA THR A 57 -16.22 14.04 -4.52
C THR A 57 -15.10 14.83 -3.83
N LEU A 58 -15.25 16.15 -3.70
CA LEU A 58 -14.24 16.98 -3.05
C LEU A 58 -14.02 16.59 -1.58
N VAL A 59 -15.09 16.47 -0.80
CA VAL A 59 -15.01 16.22 0.65
C VAL A 59 -14.55 14.79 0.94
N VAL A 60 -15.15 13.80 0.28
CA VAL A 60 -14.86 12.40 0.54
C VAL A 60 -13.42 12.07 0.10
N SER A 61 -13.01 12.48 -1.11
CA SER A 61 -11.63 12.26 -1.56
C SER A 61 -10.61 12.98 -0.71
N PHE A 62 -10.91 14.20 -0.23
CA PHE A 62 -10.06 14.88 0.75
C PHE A 62 -9.88 14.06 2.03
N ILE A 63 -10.98 13.56 2.62
CA ILE A 63 -10.95 12.73 3.83
C ILE A 63 -10.15 11.45 3.60
N THR A 64 -10.35 10.78 2.47
CA THR A 64 -9.60 9.55 2.18
C THR A 64 -8.12 9.81 1.99
N GLY A 65 -7.75 10.98 1.47
CA GLY A 65 -6.36 11.44 1.42
C GLY A 65 -5.74 11.63 2.80
N CYS A 66 -6.53 12.14 3.76
CA CYS A 66 -6.10 12.24 5.15
C CYS A 66 -5.86 10.86 5.79
N LEU A 67 -6.78 9.91 5.58
CA LEU A 67 -6.65 8.53 6.07
C LEU A 67 -5.44 7.81 5.46
N TRP A 68 -5.21 8.02 4.17
CA TRP A 68 -4.04 7.50 3.48
C TRP A 68 -2.74 8.02 4.09
N SER A 69 -2.66 9.32 4.43
CA SER A 69 -1.46 9.90 5.03
C SER A 69 -1.14 9.32 6.41
N VAL A 70 -2.17 9.02 7.21
CA VAL A 70 -2.03 8.27 8.47
C VAL A 70 -1.43 6.89 8.16
N GLY A 71 -2.03 6.16 7.22
CA GLY A 71 -1.56 4.86 6.76
C GLY A 71 -0.06 4.87 6.41
N GLN A 72 0.30 5.77 5.51
CA GLN A 72 1.66 5.95 5.02
C GLN A 72 2.66 6.31 6.13
N MET A 73 2.30 7.19 7.07
CA MET A 73 3.21 7.55 8.16
C MET A 73 3.55 6.34 9.04
N PHE A 74 2.55 5.56 9.44
CA PHE A 74 2.76 4.38 10.28
C PHE A 74 3.45 3.25 9.53
N GLN A 75 3.19 3.09 8.23
CA GLN A 75 3.92 2.16 7.37
C GLN A 75 5.42 2.44 7.38
N LEU A 76 5.80 3.71 7.16
CA LEU A 76 7.21 4.14 7.10
C LEU A 76 7.91 4.03 8.45
N GLN A 77 7.18 4.25 9.55
CA GLN A 77 7.71 3.98 10.88
C GLN A 77 7.97 2.49 11.08
N SER A 78 7.07 1.62 10.65
CA SER A 78 7.26 0.17 10.75
C SER A 78 8.47 -0.33 9.95
N PHE A 79 8.68 0.18 8.73
CA PHE A 79 9.87 -0.16 7.92
C PHE A 79 11.19 0.05 8.67
N LYS A 80 11.26 1.07 9.52
CA LYS A 80 12.47 1.37 10.30
C LYS A 80 12.67 0.44 11.49
N ILE A 81 11.61 -0.23 11.95
CA ILE A 81 11.63 -1.10 13.12
C ILE A 81 11.87 -2.55 12.70
N ILE A 82 11.12 -3.05 11.72
CA ILE A 82 11.13 -4.47 11.33
C ILE A 82 11.70 -4.73 9.92
N GLY A 83 12.08 -3.68 9.19
CA GLY A 83 12.60 -3.78 7.82
C GLY A 83 11.49 -3.86 6.77
N VAL A 84 11.83 -3.48 5.53
CA VAL A 84 10.92 -3.53 4.38
C VAL A 84 10.59 -4.98 4.02
N SER A 85 11.56 -5.90 4.11
CA SER A 85 11.37 -7.29 3.72
C SER A 85 10.34 -8.05 4.56
N LYS A 86 10.13 -7.64 5.82
CA LYS A 86 9.08 -8.20 6.68
C LYS A 86 7.81 -7.38 6.61
N ALA A 87 7.93 -6.06 6.64
CA ALA A 87 6.77 -5.19 6.73
C ALA A 87 5.90 -5.20 5.47
N MET A 88 6.48 -5.38 4.28
CA MET A 88 5.72 -5.35 3.02
C MET A 88 4.76 -6.54 2.88
N PRO A 89 5.19 -7.81 3.03
CA PRO A 89 4.28 -8.95 3.00
C PRO A 89 3.17 -8.86 4.04
N ILE A 90 3.52 -8.44 5.26
CA ILE A 90 2.57 -8.31 6.37
C ILE A 90 1.54 -7.22 6.06
N SER A 91 1.99 -6.03 5.65
CA SER A 91 1.10 -4.91 5.33
C SER A 91 0.18 -5.21 4.15
N THR A 92 0.73 -5.77 3.06
CA THR A 92 -0.06 -6.17 1.89
C THR A 92 -1.10 -7.20 2.28
N GLY A 93 -0.73 -8.23 3.05
CA GLY A 93 -1.66 -9.24 3.52
C GLY A 93 -2.77 -8.67 4.41
N MET A 94 -2.43 -7.80 5.38
CA MET A 94 -3.42 -7.13 6.24
C MET A 94 -4.40 -6.28 5.43
N GLN A 95 -3.90 -5.54 4.44
CA GLN A 95 -4.75 -4.74 3.55
C GLN A 95 -5.65 -5.62 2.68
N LEU A 96 -5.13 -6.71 2.12
CA LEU A 96 -5.91 -7.65 1.32
C LEU A 96 -7.05 -8.28 2.15
N VAL A 97 -6.74 -8.77 3.34
CA VAL A 97 -7.74 -9.32 4.27
C VAL A 97 -8.78 -8.25 4.61
N GLY A 98 -8.34 -7.07 5.06
CA GLY A 98 -9.25 -6.03 5.52
C GLY A 98 -10.15 -5.47 4.43
N THR A 99 -9.60 -5.15 3.25
CA THR A 99 -10.40 -4.65 2.12
C THR A 99 -11.39 -5.70 1.63
N THR A 100 -11.01 -6.98 1.64
CA THR A 100 -11.89 -8.10 1.26
C THR A 100 -13.02 -8.26 2.27
N LEU A 101 -12.73 -8.28 3.57
CA LEU A 101 -13.77 -8.38 4.61
C LEU A 101 -14.74 -7.20 4.54
N CYS A 102 -14.27 -5.98 4.33
CA CYS A 102 -15.15 -4.83 4.10
C CYS A 102 -16.01 -5.02 2.84
N GLY A 103 -15.44 -5.50 1.73
CA GLY A 103 -16.21 -5.78 0.51
C GLY A 103 -17.33 -6.79 0.72
N VAL A 104 -17.06 -7.85 1.47
CA VAL A 104 -18.06 -8.89 1.77
C VAL A 104 -19.13 -8.37 2.73
N LEU A 105 -18.73 -7.69 3.81
CA LEU A 105 -19.65 -7.29 4.88
C LEU A 105 -20.47 -6.04 4.53
N LEU A 106 -19.88 -5.08 3.82
CA LEU A 106 -20.50 -3.78 3.52
C LEU A 106 -21.11 -3.72 2.12
N PHE A 107 -20.49 -4.40 1.15
CA PHE A 107 -20.92 -4.35 -0.26
C PHE A 107 -21.49 -5.69 -0.76
N HIS A 108 -21.57 -6.70 0.11
CA HIS A 108 -22.13 -8.01 -0.19
C HIS A 108 -21.52 -8.68 -1.44
N GLU A 109 -20.20 -8.49 -1.67
CA GLU A 109 -19.51 -8.95 -2.89
C GLU A 109 -19.47 -10.49 -3.06
N TRP A 110 -19.59 -11.28 -1.98
CA TRP A 110 -19.58 -12.76 -2.02
C TRP A 110 -20.98 -13.34 -1.89
N ASP A 111 -21.77 -13.14 -2.93
CA ASP A 111 -23.14 -13.64 -3.08
C ASP A 111 -23.23 -15.11 -3.53
N THR A 112 -22.16 -15.66 -4.11
CA THR A 112 -22.11 -17.04 -4.61
C THR A 112 -21.21 -17.96 -3.79
N LEU A 113 -21.53 -19.26 -3.77
CA LEU A 113 -20.75 -20.29 -3.08
C LEU A 113 -19.30 -20.36 -3.58
N ILE A 114 -19.07 -20.15 -4.89
CA ILE A 114 -17.72 -20.17 -5.47
C ILE A 114 -16.90 -18.99 -4.95
N ARG A 115 -17.48 -17.77 -4.91
CA ARG A 115 -16.81 -16.58 -4.35
C ARG A 115 -16.46 -16.78 -2.87
N LEU A 116 -17.36 -17.39 -2.09
CA LEU A 116 -17.11 -17.75 -0.68
C LEU A 116 -15.93 -18.72 -0.54
N ILE A 117 -15.93 -19.84 -1.27
CA ILE A 117 -14.87 -20.87 -1.16
C ILE A 117 -13.50 -20.30 -1.54
N LEU A 118 -13.42 -19.63 -2.69
CA LEU A 118 -12.18 -19.02 -3.16
C LEU A 118 -11.70 -17.92 -2.21
N GLY A 119 -12.64 -17.12 -1.72
CA GLY A 119 -12.40 -16.04 -0.78
C GLY A 119 -11.82 -16.51 0.54
N PHE A 120 -12.47 -17.47 1.22
CA PHE A 120 -11.95 -18.04 2.46
C PHE A 120 -10.61 -18.76 2.27
N SER A 121 -10.45 -19.50 1.17
CA SER A 121 -9.18 -20.14 0.83
C SER A 121 -8.05 -19.12 0.67
N ALA A 122 -8.33 -17.99 0.03
CA ALA A 122 -7.38 -16.90 -0.13
C ALA A 122 -6.98 -16.27 1.22
N LEU A 123 -7.94 -16.05 2.12
CA LEU A 123 -7.68 -15.51 3.44
C LEU A 123 -6.76 -16.43 4.25
N ILE A 124 -6.98 -17.75 4.21
CA ILE A 124 -6.13 -18.73 4.89
C ILE A 124 -4.69 -18.66 4.36
N LEU A 125 -4.51 -18.61 3.04
CA LEU A 125 -3.18 -18.50 2.43
C LEU A 125 -2.49 -17.19 2.82
N ILE A 126 -3.20 -16.07 2.82
CA ILE A 126 -2.63 -14.77 3.19
C ILE A 126 -2.23 -14.76 4.66
N ILE A 127 -3.10 -15.22 5.57
CA ILE A 127 -2.81 -15.28 7.01
C ILE A 127 -1.60 -16.19 7.27
N GLY A 128 -1.56 -17.37 6.63
CA GLY A 128 -0.40 -18.26 6.69
C GLY A 128 0.87 -17.59 6.18
N GLY A 129 0.79 -16.87 5.06
CA GLY A 129 1.92 -16.16 4.49
C GLY A 129 2.44 -15.02 5.38
N ILE A 130 1.54 -14.24 5.99
CA ILE A 130 1.87 -13.22 7.00
C ILE A 130 2.61 -13.88 8.19
N PHE A 131 2.08 -14.99 8.70
CA PHE A 131 2.69 -15.70 9.82
C PHE A 131 4.13 -16.15 9.50
N LEU A 132 4.34 -16.78 8.34
CA LEU A 132 5.69 -17.21 7.92
C LEU A 132 6.63 -16.02 7.74
N THR A 133 6.19 -14.95 7.07
CA THR A 133 7.04 -13.77 6.84
C THR A 133 7.41 -13.01 8.13
N SER A 134 6.60 -13.14 9.19
CA SER A 134 6.87 -12.53 10.49
C SER A 134 7.98 -13.23 11.30
N TYR A 135 8.36 -14.46 10.94
CA TYR A 135 9.33 -15.27 11.67
C TYR A 135 10.69 -14.57 11.85
N ALA A 136 11.27 -14.66 13.05
CA ALA A 136 12.57 -14.11 13.41
C ALA A 136 13.39 -15.10 14.26
N GLU A 137 14.64 -15.38 13.88
CA GLU A 137 15.46 -16.42 14.55
C GLU A 137 16.27 -15.89 15.76
N GLN A 138 16.61 -14.60 15.83
CA GLN A 138 17.32 -14.01 16.98
C GLN A 138 16.40 -13.12 17.83
N GLN A 139 16.15 -13.52 19.08
CA GLN A 139 15.17 -12.91 19.99
C GLN A 139 15.76 -12.11 21.17
N VAL A 140 17.02 -11.68 21.14
CA VAL A 140 17.64 -11.08 22.34
C VAL A 140 17.03 -9.70 22.71
N ASP A 141 16.42 -8.99 21.74
CA ASP A 141 15.56 -7.79 21.93
C ASP A 141 14.39 -7.75 20.89
N GLY A 142 14.19 -8.86 20.19
CA GLY A 142 13.45 -8.93 18.92
C GLY A 142 11.93 -8.92 19.07
N GLU A 143 11.39 -9.46 20.15
CA GLU A 143 9.94 -9.67 20.31
C GLU A 143 9.18 -8.34 20.54
N LYS A 144 9.68 -7.49 21.45
CA LYS A 144 9.11 -6.14 21.67
C LYS A 144 9.22 -5.26 20.42
N THR A 145 10.32 -5.40 19.68
CA THR A 145 10.57 -4.68 18.43
C THR A 145 9.60 -5.13 17.33
N LEU A 146 9.39 -6.45 17.18
CA LEU A 146 8.44 -7.02 16.23
C LEU A 146 7.00 -6.62 16.58
N SER A 147 6.59 -6.78 17.84
CA SER A 147 5.25 -6.41 18.31
C SER A 147 4.95 -4.93 18.03
N ARG A 148 5.89 -4.04 18.34
CA ARG A 148 5.76 -2.62 18.01
C ARG A 148 5.63 -2.38 16.50
N GLY A 149 6.45 -3.04 15.70
CA GLY A 149 6.35 -2.96 14.24
C GLY A 149 4.99 -3.42 13.70
N LEU A 150 4.45 -4.51 14.24
CA LEU A 150 3.14 -5.05 13.89
C LEU A 150 2.01 -4.10 14.27
N VAL A 151 2.03 -3.51 15.48
CA VAL A 151 1.03 -2.51 15.89
C VAL A 151 1.00 -1.32 14.93
N LEU A 152 2.18 -0.81 14.54
CA LEU A 152 2.26 0.28 13.55
C LEU A 152 1.72 -0.17 12.18
N LEU A 153 1.98 -1.42 11.76
CA LEU A 153 1.38 -1.94 10.53
C LEU A 153 -0.13 -2.07 10.62
N THR A 154 -0.69 -2.47 11.76
CA THR A 154 -2.14 -2.53 11.93
C THR A 154 -2.77 -1.16 11.78
N ILE A 155 -2.21 -0.13 12.44
CA ILE A 155 -2.68 1.26 12.29
C ILE A 155 -2.53 1.73 10.83
N SER A 156 -1.40 1.39 10.21
CA SER A 156 -1.13 1.68 8.80
C SER A 156 -2.20 1.08 7.88
N SER A 157 -2.43 -0.23 8.02
CA SER A 157 -3.38 -0.99 7.23
C SER A 157 -4.80 -0.47 7.41
N LEU A 158 -5.21 -0.13 8.64
CA LEU A 158 -6.52 0.50 8.88
C LEU A 158 -6.66 1.80 8.07
N GLY A 159 -5.64 2.67 8.07
CA GLY A 159 -5.65 3.89 7.27
C GLY A 159 -5.82 3.63 5.76
N TYR A 160 -5.10 2.64 5.22
CA TYR A 160 -5.22 2.26 3.80
C TYR A 160 -6.55 1.58 3.46
N ILE A 161 -7.03 0.67 4.32
CA ILE A 161 -8.32 -0.01 4.14
C ILE A 161 -9.44 1.03 4.13
N SER A 162 -9.45 1.95 5.11
CA SER A 162 -10.47 3.01 5.17
C SER A 162 -10.42 3.92 3.95
N TYR A 163 -9.22 4.29 3.46
CA TYR A 163 -9.09 5.05 2.21
C TYR A 163 -9.81 4.34 1.04
N VAL A 164 -9.52 3.04 0.83
CA VAL A 164 -10.08 2.28 -0.30
C VAL A 164 -11.58 2.08 -0.14
N VAL A 165 -12.03 1.66 1.04
CA VAL A 165 -13.44 1.31 1.32
C VAL A 165 -14.33 2.54 1.24
N VAL A 166 -13.87 3.71 1.72
CA VAL A 166 -14.65 4.95 1.64
C VAL A 166 -14.80 5.42 0.20
N ILE A 167 -13.73 5.41 -0.62
CA ILE A 167 -13.83 5.75 -2.04
C ILE A 167 -14.82 4.81 -2.76
N GLN A 168 -14.72 3.51 -2.47
CA GLN A 168 -15.60 2.50 -3.06
C GLN A 168 -17.08 2.70 -2.65
N GLY A 169 -17.35 2.93 -1.36
CA GLY A 169 -18.71 3.07 -0.84
C GLY A 169 -19.46 4.29 -1.38
N PHE A 170 -18.74 5.39 -1.64
CA PHE A 170 -19.30 6.59 -2.28
C PHE A 170 -19.26 6.53 -3.82
N HIS A 171 -18.81 5.42 -4.42
CA HIS A 171 -18.74 5.23 -5.87
C HIS A 171 -17.98 6.34 -6.60
N ILE A 172 -16.96 6.91 -5.94
CA ILE A 172 -16.21 8.03 -6.50
C ILE A 172 -15.31 7.53 -7.61
N ASN A 173 -15.37 8.21 -8.76
CA ASN A 173 -14.46 7.92 -9.86
C ASN A 173 -13.02 8.21 -9.45
N GLY A 174 -12.14 7.23 -9.64
CA GLY A 174 -10.74 7.32 -9.23
C GLY A 174 -9.97 8.48 -9.87
N PHE A 175 -10.35 8.96 -11.06
CA PHE A 175 -9.73 10.13 -11.68
C PHE A 175 -10.12 11.44 -11.01
N ASP A 176 -11.39 11.58 -10.62
CA ASP A 176 -11.89 12.80 -9.96
C ASP A 176 -11.37 12.90 -8.52
N ALA A 177 -11.08 11.75 -7.89
CA ALA A 177 -10.50 11.70 -6.55
C ALA A 177 -9.05 12.20 -6.47
N ILE A 178 -8.26 12.12 -7.56
CA ILE A 178 -6.80 12.29 -7.52
C ILE A 178 -6.38 13.61 -6.86
N LEU A 179 -6.93 14.74 -7.32
CA LEU A 179 -6.50 16.06 -6.85
C LEU A 179 -6.99 16.36 -5.43
N PRO A 180 -8.29 16.23 -5.09
CA PRO A 180 -8.76 16.51 -3.73
C PRO A 180 -8.11 15.56 -2.70
N GLN A 181 -7.88 14.30 -3.09
CA GLN A 181 -7.19 13.34 -2.24
C GLN A 181 -5.73 13.74 -2.00
N ALA A 182 -5.01 14.17 -3.03
CA ALA A 182 -3.63 14.63 -2.85
C ALA A 182 -3.53 15.89 -1.97
N VAL A 183 -4.52 16.79 -2.04
CA VAL A 183 -4.63 17.93 -1.10
C VAL A 183 -4.81 17.43 0.34
N GLY A 184 -5.74 16.50 0.56
CA GLY A 184 -5.95 15.87 1.88
C GLY A 184 -4.70 15.18 2.41
N MET A 185 -3.98 14.45 1.55
CA MET A 185 -2.71 13.81 1.89
C MET A 185 -1.69 14.83 2.40
N VAL A 186 -1.48 15.94 1.68
CA VAL A 186 -0.49 16.97 2.06
C VAL A 186 -0.89 17.69 3.36
N LEU A 187 -2.16 18.09 3.50
CA LEU A 187 -2.61 18.78 4.71
C LEU A 187 -2.54 17.88 5.94
N SER A 188 -3.02 16.63 5.83
CA SER A 188 -2.91 15.65 6.92
C SER A 188 -1.46 15.36 7.27
N ALA A 189 -0.59 15.13 6.28
CA ALA A 189 0.84 14.93 6.53
C ALA A 189 1.47 16.13 7.24
N TYR A 190 1.09 17.36 6.85
CA TYR A 190 1.57 18.58 7.48
C TYR A 190 1.19 18.63 8.96
N LEU A 191 -0.07 18.29 9.30
CA LEU A 191 -0.60 18.26 10.66
C LEU A 191 0.01 17.13 11.51
N LEU A 192 0.03 15.90 10.98
CA LEU A 192 0.64 14.73 11.64
C LEU A 192 2.13 14.97 11.93
N THR A 193 2.79 15.73 11.07
CA THR A 193 4.20 16.10 11.21
C THR A 193 4.39 17.53 11.72
N PHE A 194 3.40 18.10 12.42
CA PHE A 194 3.47 19.44 13.03
C PHE A 194 4.36 19.50 14.27
N ASN A 195 4.02 18.74 15.31
CA ASN A 195 4.68 18.77 16.63
C ASN A 195 5.94 17.92 16.72
N GLY A 196 7.08 18.37 16.24
CA GLY A 196 8.28 17.58 16.46
C GLY A 196 9.52 18.10 15.84
N LYS A 197 10.58 17.49 16.32
CA LYS A 197 11.83 18.19 16.57
C LYS A 197 12.70 18.25 15.31
N GLU A 198 12.49 17.34 14.38
CA GLU A 198 13.30 17.27 13.16
C GLU A 198 12.74 18.18 12.07
N LYS A 199 13.66 18.85 11.34
CA LYS A 199 13.29 19.71 10.20
C LYS A 199 12.49 18.91 9.17
N ARG A 200 11.30 19.41 8.86
CA ARG A 200 10.35 18.77 7.93
C ARG A 200 10.80 18.84 6.48
N PHE A 201 11.32 19.98 6.05
CA PHE A 201 11.76 20.23 4.68
C PHE A 201 13.28 20.20 4.63
N THR A 202 13.81 19.15 4.03
CA THR A 202 15.25 18.93 3.84
C THR A 202 15.49 18.37 2.44
N LYS A 203 16.75 18.27 2.02
CA LYS A 203 17.13 17.59 0.78
C LYS A 203 16.49 16.20 0.65
N ARG A 204 16.38 15.45 1.76
CA ARG A 204 15.74 14.12 1.78
C ARG A 204 14.26 14.21 1.45
N THR A 205 13.53 15.16 2.03
CA THR A 205 12.11 15.41 1.74
C THR A 205 11.88 15.63 0.24
N TRP A 206 12.71 16.45 -0.40
CA TRP A 206 12.62 16.74 -1.83
C TRP A 206 12.95 15.52 -2.69
N LEU A 207 13.98 14.75 -2.33
CA LEU A 207 14.30 13.49 -3.02
C LEU A 207 13.17 12.45 -2.90
N ILE A 208 12.41 12.48 -1.81
CA ILE A 208 11.31 11.54 -1.55
C ILE A 208 10.02 11.92 -2.32
N MET A 209 9.96 13.12 -2.91
CA MET A 209 8.91 13.42 -3.88
C MET A 209 8.92 12.46 -5.07
N ILE A 210 10.08 11.91 -5.45
CA ILE A 210 10.20 10.92 -6.52
C ILE A 210 9.36 9.67 -6.20
N PRO A 211 9.56 8.98 -5.05
CA PRO A 211 8.65 7.95 -4.57
C PRO A 211 7.17 8.35 -4.52
N GLY A 212 6.86 9.61 -4.15
CA GLY A 212 5.49 10.11 -4.17
C GLY A 212 4.87 10.15 -5.57
N MET A 213 5.64 10.60 -6.56
CA MET A 213 5.24 10.57 -7.97
C MET A 213 5.09 9.13 -8.48
N ILE A 214 5.99 8.22 -8.07
CA ILE A 214 5.90 6.79 -8.40
C ILE A 214 4.61 6.19 -7.84
N TRP A 215 4.25 6.52 -6.59
CA TRP A 215 3.01 6.04 -5.98
C TRP A 215 1.77 6.53 -6.73
N ALA A 216 1.71 7.82 -7.06
CA ALA A 216 0.60 8.41 -7.78
C ALA A 216 0.49 7.87 -9.21
N GLY A 217 1.64 7.69 -9.88
CA GLY A 217 1.72 7.01 -11.18
C GLY A 217 1.24 5.56 -11.12
N GLY A 218 1.53 4.84 -10.03
CA GLY A 218 1.01 3.49 -9.79
C GLY A 218 -0.51 3.47 -9.63
N ASN A 219 -1.09 4.44 -8.94
CA ASN A 219 -2.55 4.57 -8.85
C ASN A 219 -3.18 4.87 -10.21
N LEU A 220 -2.61 5.80 -10.99
CA LEU A 220 -3.10 6.11 -12.33
C LEU A 220 -3.00 4.87 -13.25
N ALA A 221 -1.87 4.17 -13.23
CA ALA A 221 -1.67 2.94 -13.98
C ALA A 221 -2.67 1.85 -13.56
N MET A 222 -3.01 1.76 -12.28
CA MET A 222 -4.03 0.84 -11.78
C MET A 222 -5.41 1.18 -12.32
N LEU A 223 -5.82 2.45 -12.28
CA LEU A 223 -7.11 2.89 -12.83
C LEU A 223 -7.23 2.53 -14.32
N TYR A 224 -6.16 2.74 -15.07
CA TYR A 224 -6.12 2.38 -16.49
C TYR A 224 -6.10 0.87 -16.72
N ALA A 225 -5.30 0.12 -15.96
CA ALA A 225 -5.23 -1.34 -16.04
C ALA A 225 -6.58 -2.00 -15.76
N ASN A 226 -7.31 -1.52 -14.75
CA ASN A 226 -8.64 -2.02 -14.41
C ASN A 226 -9.62 -1.89 -15.59
N GLY A 227 -9.51 -0.82 -16.38
CA GLY A 227 -10.31 -0.65 -17.61
C GLY A 227 -9.92 -1.59 -18.75
N LEU A 228 -8.69 -2.11 -18.78
CA LEU A 228 -8.18 -2.97 -19.86
C LEU A 228 -8.28 -4.47 -19.60
N VAL A 229 -8.02 -4.90 -18.37
CA VAL A 229 -7.97 -6.33 -17.99
C VAL A 229 -9.03 -6.72 -16.96
N GLY A 230 -9.88 -5.77 -16.58
CA GLY A 230 -10.83 -5.91 -15.48
C GLY A 230 -10.17 -5.70 -14.12
N VAL A 231 -10.98 -5.29 -13.14
CA VAL A 231 -10.55 -5.01 -11.76
C VAL A 231 -9.91 -6.24 -11.12
N ALA A 232 -10.49 -7.42 -11.34
CA ALA A 232 -9.98 -8.70 -10.87
C ALA A 232 -8.52 -8.96 -11.27
N THR A 233 -8.25 -8.95 -12.58
CA THR A 233 -6.92 -9.21 -13.13
C THR A 233 -5.95 -8.09 -12.77
N GLY A 234 -6.36 -6.82 -12.87
CA GLY A 234 -5.53 -5.66 -12.56
C GLY A 234 -5.09 -5.67 -11.09
N PHE A 235 -6.02 -5.95 -10.19
CA PHE A 235 -5.75 -6.06 -8.76
C PHE A 235 -4.78 -7.20 -8.45
N SER A 236 -5.03 -8.41 -8.96
CA SER A 236 -4.15 -9.57 -8.78
C SER A 236 -2.71 -9.28 -9.20
N LEU A 237 -2.55 -8.70 -10.39
CA LEU A 237 -1.22 -8.41 -10.94
C LEU A 237 -0.48 -7.35 -10.11
N SER A 238 -1.18 -6.37 -9.56
CA SER A 238 -0.57 -5.34 -8.70
C SER A 238 0.04 -5.90 -7.40
N GLN A 239 -0.50 -7.00 -6.87
CA GLN A 239 -0.01 -7.60 -5.62
C GLN A 239 1.40 -8.18 -5.76
N LEU A 240 1.85 -8.44 -6.99
CA LEU A 240 3.22 -8.89 -7.28
C LEU A 240 4.30 -7.88 -6.83
N GLY A 241 3.93 -6.61 -6.59
CA GLY A 241 4.84 -5.61 -6.03
C GLY A 241 5.41 -6.00 -4.66
N VAL A 242 4.70 -6.86 -3.91
CA VAL A 242 5.19 -7.40 -2.63
C VAL A 242 6.47 -8.22 -2.81
N VAL A 243 6.60 -8.95 -3.93
CA VAL A 243 7.79 -9.74 -4.24
C VAL A 243 8.99 -8.82 -4.47
N ILE A 244 8.79 -7.75 -5.26
CA ILE A 244 9.83 -6.77 -5.60
C ILE A 244 10.33 -6.07 -4.35
N SER A 245 9.41 -5.57 -3.52
CA SER A 245 9.76 -4.85 -2.30
C SER A 245 10.42 -5.77 -1.25
N THR A 246 10.00 -7.03 -1.17
CA THR A 246 10.57 -7.98 -0.21
C THR A 246 11.97 -8.40 -0.60
N LEU A 247 12.16 -8.88 -1.82
CA LEU A 247 13.47 -9.29 -2.33
C LEU A 247 14.40 -8.08 -2.44
N GLY A 248 13.89 -6.92 -2.84
CA GLY A 248 14.65 -5.68 -2.87
C GLY A 248 15.08 -5.22 -1.48
N GLY A 249 14.27 -5.42 -0.45
CA GLY A 249 14.67 -5.13 0.94
C GLY A 249 15.88 -5.96 1.36
N ILE A 250 15.90 -7.23 0.96
CA ILE A 250 17.01 -8.14 1.28
C ILE A 250 18.26 -7.81 0.45
N LEU A 251 18.10 -7.71 -0.88
CA LEU A 251 19.23 -7.62 -1.82
C LEU A 251 19.79 -6.19 -1.96
N ILE A 252 18.93 -5.17 -1.97
CA ILE A 252 19.30 -3.77 -2.27
C ILE A 252 19.50 -2.95 -0.99
N LEU A 253 18.68 -3.19 0.04
CA LEU A 253 18.82 -2.51 1.34
C LEU A 253 19.75 -3.27 2.30
N GLY A 254 20.14 -4.50 1.96
CA GLY A 254 21.08 -5.30 2.74
C GLY A 254 20.48 -5.83 4.04
N GLU A 255 19.16 -6.03 4.10
CA GLU A 255 18.50 -6.62 5.26
C GLU A 255 18.98 -8.06 5.47
N LYS A 256 19.78 -8.26 6.52
CA LYS A 256 20.32 -9.58 6.86
C LYS A 256 19.20 -10.50 7.33
N LYS A 257 19.15 -11.70 6.73
CA LYS A 257 18.28 -12.80 7.13
C LYS A 257 19.12 -14.05 7.33
N THR A 258 18.76 -14.87 8.29
CA THR A 258 19.31 -16.23 8.37
C THR A 258 18.76 -17.07 7.22
N LYS A 259 19.39 -18.23 6.94
CA LYS A 259 18.91 -19.15 5.90
C LYS A 259 17.47 -19.62 6.17
N LYS A 260 17.10 -19.82 7.43
CA LYS A 260 15.74 -20.21 7.81
C LYS A 260 14.76 -19.07 7.63
N GLU A 261 15.08 -17.87 8.12
CA GLU A 261 14.24 -16.68 7.91
C GLU A 261 14.00 -16.40 6.43
N MET A 262 15.04 -16.56 5.60
CA MET A 262 14.93 -16.41 4.15
C MET A 262 13.91 -17.39 3.56
N ALA A 263 13.97 -18.68 3.93
CA ALA A 263 13.02 -19.68 3.46
C ALA A 263 11.58 -19.34 3.87
N PHE A 264 11.37 -18.95 5.12
CA PHE A 264 10.06 -18.54 5.63
C PHE A 264 9.51 -17.29 4.92
N VAL A 265 10.36 -16.29 4.66
CA VAL A 265 9.97 -15.08 3.92
C VAL A 265 9.56 -15.42 2.48
N ILE A 266 10.33 -16.25 1.78
CA ILE A 266 10.02 -16.66 0.40
C ILE A 266 8.70 -17.42 0.34
N ILE A 267 8.51 -18.42 1.19
CA ILE A 267 7.27 -19.20 1.23
C ILE A 267 6.10 -18.28 1.58
N GLY A 268 6.27 -17.41 2.57
CA GLY A 268 5.21 -16.50 2.98
C GLY A 268 4.80 -15.50 1.90
N VAL A 269 5.77 -14.94 1.16
CA VAL A 269 5.50 -14.09 -0.01
C VAL A 269 4.72 -14.83 -1.08
N ILE A 270 5.09 -16.08 -1.39
CA ILE A 270 4.39 -16.91 -2.37
C ILE A 270 2.93 -17.11 -1.94
N LEU A 271 2.69 -17.44 -0.66
CA LEU A 271 1.32 -17.61 -0.15
C LEU A 271 0.49 -16.33 -0.22
N VAL A 272 1.08 -15.17 0.14
CA VAL A 272 0.40 -13.86 0.03
C VAL A 272 0.05 -13.54 -1.42
N VAL A 273 0.96 -13.81 -2.36
CA VAL A 273 0.71 -13.59 -3.79
C VAL A 273 -0.41 -14.50 -4.30
N ILE A 274 -0.36 -15.80 -4.00
CA ILE A 274 -1.40 -16.75 -4.43
C ILE A 274 -2.76 -16.32 -3.86
N GLY A 275 -2.82 -15.98 -2.56
CA GLY A 275 -4.05 -15.50 -1.96
C GLY A 275 -4.54 -14.18 -2.56
N GLY A 276 -3.64 -13.23 -2.84
CA GLY A 276 -3.99 -11.99 -3.54
C GLY A 276 -4.57 -12.22 -4.93
N VAL A 277 -4.01 -13.20 -5.66
CA VAL A 277 -4.54 -13.63 -6.97
C VAL A 277 -5.93 -14.25 -6.84
N LEU A 278 -6.13 -15.13 -5.85
CA LEU A 278 -7.45 -15.74 -5.61
C LEU A 278 -8.50 -14.69 -5.24
N ILE A 279 -8.17 -13.68 -4.41
CA ILE A 279 -9.07 -12.55 -4.12
C ILE A 279 -9.41 -11.77 -5.40
N GLY A 280 -8.44 -11.50 -6.26
CA GLY A 280 -8.75 -10.83 -7.51
C GLY A 280 -9.70 -11.66 -8.37
N VAL A 281 -9.51 -12.98 -8.46
CA VAL A 281 -10.42 -13.89 -9.19
C VAL A 281 -11.84 -13.84 -8.61
N THR A 282 -12.03 -13.78 -7.28
CA THR A 282 -13.38 -13.69 -6.69
C THR A 282 -14.13 -12.43 -7.07
N LYS A 283 -13.41 -11.33 -7.35
CA LYS A 283 -14.00 -10.08 -7.85
C LYS A 283 -14.35 -10.08 -9.33
N GLY A 284 -13.91 -11.09 -10.08
CA GLY A 284 -14.03 -11.16 -11.55
C GLY A 284 -15.03 -12.17 -12.08
N ILE A 285 -15.46 -13.12 -11.24
CA ILE A 285 -16.48 -14.13 -11.54
C ILE A 285 -17.80 -13.74 -10.92
#